data_AF-A0A7S4CFL8-F1
#
_entry.id   AF-A0A7S4CFL8-F1
#
_cell.length_a   1.000
_cell.length_b   1.000
_cell.length_c   1.000
_cell.angle_alpha   90.00
_cell.angle_beta   90.00
_cell.angle_gamma   90.00
#
_symmetry.space_group_name_H-M   'P 1'
#
loop_
_entity.id
_entity.type
_entity.pdbx_description
1 polymer ?
#
loop_
_entity_poly.entity_id
_entity_poly.type
_entity_poly.pdbx_seq_one_letter_code
_entity_poly.pdbx_strand_id
1 'polypeptide(L)'
;FFSSMNTIAVAFVLAVGLFACRWLFHTSPWFLHKAKSVLFVIAHPDDEAMFWTPTLLSLAPATSRKIICLSTGNFNGLGDIRKKELEQNCFAMGFAKDQVIIIDDPQLQDGMKEEWPP
;
A
#
# COMPACT_ATOMS: atom_id res chain seq x y z
N PHE A 1 47.92 15.87 -6.22
CA PHE A 1 47.60 14.60 -6.92
C PHE A 1 46.98 13.56 -5.97
N PHE A 2 47.67 13.15 -4.90
CA PHE A 2 47.16 12.15 -3.94
C PHE A 2 45.83 12.48 -3.24
N SER A 3 45.62 13.74 -2.83
CA SER A 3 44.36 14.16 -2.19
C SER A 3 43.15 14.06 -3.14
N SER A 4 43.31 14.45 -4.41
CA SER A 4 42.26 14.39 -5.43
C SER A 4 41.87 12.95 -5.79
N MET A 5 42.85 12.05 -5.86
CA MET A 5 42.62 10.64 -6.19
C MET A 5 41.80 9.92 -5.09
N ASN A 6 42.01 10.28 -3.82
CA ASN A 6 41.24 9.75 -2.70
C ASN A 6 39.80 10.26 -2.70
N THR A 7 39.58 11.53 -3.08
CA THR A 7 38.23 12.11 -3.21
C THR A 7 37.42 11.43 -4.32
N ILE A 8 38.05 11.15 -5.46
CA ILE A 8 37.40 10.46 -6.59
C ILE A 8 37.02 9.03 -6.19
N ALA A 9 37.91 8.30 -5.49
CA ALA A 9 37.63 6.95 -5.02
C ALA A 9 36.46 6.91 -4.03
N VAL A 10 36.41 7.85 -3.07
CA VAL A 10 35.30 7.96 -2.11
C VAL A 10 33.98 8.29 -2.82
N ALA A 11 33.99 9.25 -3.76
CA ALA A 11 32.79 9.59 -4.52
C ALA A 11 32.27 8.40 -5.35
N PHE A 12 33.17 7.60 -5.93
CA PHE A 12 32.80 6.40 -6.68
C PHE A 12 32.18 5.32 -5.80
N VAL A 13 32.77 5.04 -4.62
CA VAL A 13 32.21 4.06 -3.67
C VAL A 13 30.84 4.51 -3.17
N LEU A 14 30.66 5.80 -2.88
CA LEU A 14 29.36 6.36 -2.49
C LEU A 14 28.35 6.25 -3.64
N ALA A 15 28.75 6.57 -4.88
CA ALA A 15 27.86 6.46 -6.03
C ALA A 15 27.44 5.01 -6.30
N VAL A 16 28.38 4.05 -6.24
CA VAL A 16 28.10 2.62 -6.40
C VAL A 16 27.21 2.12 -5.25
N GLY A 17 27.47 2.53 -4.01
CA GLY A 17 26.64 2.18 -2.86
C GLY A 17 25.22 2.73 -2.96
N LEU A 18 25.07 4.00 -3.38
CA LEU A 18 23.77 4.62 -3.62
C LEU A 18 23.03 3.96 -4.79
N PHE A 19 23.74 3.59 -5.85
CA PHE A 19 23.15 2.89 -7.00
C PHE A 19 22.72 1.47 -6.62
N ALA A 20 23.54 0.73 -5.87
CA ALA A 20 23.20 -0.59 -5.35
C ALA A 20 22.01 -0.53 -4.39
N CYS A 21 21.99 0.45 -3.46
CA CYS A 21 20.82 0.70 -2.60
C CYS A 21 19.58 1.01 -3.43
N ARG A 22 19.66 1.94 -4.38
CA ARG A 22 18.55 2.26 -5.29
C ARG A 22 18.04 1.02 -6.02
N TRP A 23 18.94 0.13 -6.46
CA TRP A 23 18.60 -1.10 -7.16
C TRP A 23 17.93 -2.13 -6.23
N LEU A 24 18.44 -2.28 -5.00
CA LEU A 24 17.87 -3.15 -3.97
C LEU A 24 16.49 -2.67 -3.48
N PHE A 25 16.28 -1.35 -3.42
CA PHE A 25 15.02 -0.74 -2.97
C PHE A 25 14.02 -0.44 -4.11
N HIS A 26 14.41 -0.61 -5.38
CA HIS A 26 13.53 -0.43 -6.54
C HIS A 26 13.18 -1.76 -7.20
N THR A 27 12.72 -2.71 -6.40
CA THR A 27 12.06 -3.93 -6.88
C THR A 27 10.55 -3.70 -6.91
N SER A 28 10.10 -2.70 -7.68
CA SER A 28 8.68 -2.66 -8.04
C SER A 28 8.36 -3.96 -8.77
N PRO A 29 7.31 -4.72 -8.38
CA PRO A 29 6.95 -5.94 -9.07
C PRO A 29 6.66 -5.61 -10.53
N TRP A 30 7.56 -6.03 -11.43
CA TRP A 30 7.52 -5.70 -12.86
C TRP A 30 6.19 -6.08 -13.54
N PHE A 31 5.41 -6.98 -12.95
CA PHE A 31 4.09 -7.36 -13.44
C PHE A 31 3.03 -6.26 -13.22
N LEU A 32 3.11 -5.49 -12.14
CA LEU A 32 2.16 -4.41 -11.84
C LEU A 32 2.35 -3.19 -12.74
N HIS A 33 3.55 -3.00 -13.30
CA HIS A 33 3.82 -1.92 -14.25
C HIS A 33 3.03 -2.04 -15.57
N LYS A 34 2.51 -3.23 -15.89
CA LYS A 34 1.65 -3.43 -17.08
C LYS A 34 0.15 -3.31 -16.77
N ALA A 35 -0.24 -3.30 -15.50
CA ALA A 35 -1.64 -3.27 -15.12
C ALA A 35 -2.21 -1.86 -15.34
N LYS A 36 -3.25 -1.77 -16.18
CA LYS A 36 -3.99 -0.51 -16.41
C LYS A 36 -4.94 -0.18 -15.27
N SER A 37 -5.48 -1.22 -14.60
CA SER A 37 -6.40 -1.08 -13.48
C SER A 37 -6.13 -2.18 -12.45
N VAL A 38 -6.13 -1.82 -11.17
CA VAL A 38 -5.93 -2.74 -10.04
C VAL A 38 -7.04 -2.51 -9.01
N LEU A 39 -7.65 -3.59 -8.55
CA LEU A 39 -8.62 -3.59 -7.47
C LEU A 39 -8.02 -4.34 -6.28
N PHE A 40 -7.95 -3.67 -5.13
CA PHE A 40 -7.60 -4.28 -3.86
C PHE A 40 -8.88 -4.68 -3.14
N VAL A 41 -8.97 -5.93 -2.73
CA VAL A 41 -10.04 -6.43 -1.88
C VAL A 41 -9.41 -6.80 -0.55
N ILE A 42 -9.83 -6.13 0.52
CA ILE A 42 -9.33 -6.32 1.87
C ILE A 42 -10.47 -6.70 2.81
N ALA A 43 -10.17 -7.42 3.88
CA ALA A 43 -11.18 -7.90 4.81
C ALA A 43 -11.54 -6.82 5.84
N HIS A 44 -10.53 -6.13 6.37
CA HIS A 44 -10.68 -5.15 7.44
C HIS A 44 -9.96 -3.84 7.13
N PRO A 45 -10.40 -2.72 7.71
CA PRO A 45 -9.64 -1.48 7.68
C PRO A 45 -8.37 -1.66 8.53
N ASP A 46 -7.18 -1.44 7.93
CA ASP A 46 -5.80 -1.66 8.43
C ASP A 46 -4.97 -2.60 7.52
N ASP A 47 -5.62 -3.55 6.85
CA ASP A 47 -5.00 -4.49 5.91
C ASP A 47 -4.23 -3.75 4.80
N GLU A 48 -4.73 -2.59 4.34
CA GLU A 48 -4.06 -1.77 3.34
C GLU A 48 -2.74 -1.21 3.87
N ALA A 49 -2.74 -0.76 5.12
CA ALA A 49 -1.57 -0.18 5.77
C ALA A 49 -0.53 -1.25 6.07
N MET A 50 -0.96 -2.39 6.63
CA MET A 50 -0.11 -3.50 7.06
C MET A 50 0.50 -4.28 5.89
N PHE A 51 -0.28 -4.59 4.85
CA PHE A 51 0.14 -5.52 3.81
C PHE A 51 0.37 -4.85 2.45
N TRP A 52 -0.42 -3.83 2.11
CA TRP A 52 -0.51 -3.35 0.73
C TRP A 52 0.14 -1.99 0.46
N THR A 53 0.52 -1.23 1.48
CA THR A 53 1.16 0.10 1.30
C THR A 53 2.34 0.07 0.33
N PRO A 54 3.32 -0.85 0.45
CA PRO A 54 4.44 -0.89 -0.49
C PRO A 54 3.98 -1.12 -1.94
N THR A 55 3.00 -2.01 -2.13
CA THR A 55 2.42 -2.32 -3.44
C THR A 55 1.66 -1.13 -4.01
N LEU A 56 0.82 -0.47 -3.21
CA LEU A 56 0.03 0.70 -3.59
C LEU A 56 0.91 1.87 -4.03
N LEU A 57 2.04 2.09 -3.34
CA LEU A 57 3.01 3.12 -3.67
C LEU A 57 3.90 2.75 -4.88
N SER A 58 4.02 1.46 -5.19
CA SER A 58 4.80 0.96 -6.35
C SER A 58 4.05 1.05 -7.68
N LEU A 59 2.72 1.23 -7.67
CA LEU A 59 1.92 1.31 -8.89
C LEU A 59 2.33 2.49 -9.76
N ALA A 60 2.30 2.29 -11.08
CA ALA A 60 2.56 3.38 -12.01
C ALA A 60 1.51 4.50 -11.83
N PRO A 61 1.88 5.79 -11.94
CA PRO A 61 0.93 6.89 -11.75
C PRO A 61 -0.30 6.86 -12.68
N ALA A 62 -0.19 6.21 -13.83
CA ALA A 62 -1.28 6.05 -14.80
C ALA A 62 -2.19 4.84 -14.51
N THR A 63 -1.84 3.99 -13.55
CA THR A 63 -2.63 2.81 -13.18
C THR A 63 -3.86 3.26 -12.38
N SER A 64 -5.05 2.94 -12.88
CA SER A 64 -6.29 3.12 -12.12
C SER A 64 -6.28 2.19 -10.90
N ARG A 65 -6.66 2.71 -9.73
CA ARG A 65 -6.67 1.94 -8.48
C ARG A 65 -7.98 2.14 -7.73
N LYS A 66 -8.48 1.06 -7.15
CA LYS A 66 -9.67 1.03 -6.28
C LYS A 66 -9.43 0.06 -5.13
N ILE A 67 -10.03 0.35 -3.98
CA ILE A 67 -10.02 -0.52 -2.81
C ILE A 67 -11.46 -0.79 -2.35
N ILE A 68 -11.74 -2.05 -2.06
CA ILE A 68 -12.98 -2.52 -1.42
C ILE A 68 -12.59 -3.18 -0.11
N CYS A 69 -13.12 -2.65 0.99
CA CYS A 69 -13.04 -3.25 2.31
C CYS A 69 -14.36 -3.95 2.62
N LEU A 70 -14.31 -5.25 2.92
CA LEU A 70 -15.51 -6.09 3.05
C LEU A 70 -16.21 -5.96 4.40
N SER A 71 -15.53 -5.43 5.41
CA SER A 71 -16.11 -5.14 6.71
C SER A 71 -15.66 -3.77 7.20
N THR A 72 -16.19 -3.39 8.37
CA THR A 72 -15.86 -2.13 9.01
C THR A 72 -14.84 -2.29 10.13
N GLY A 73 -14.40 -3.52 10.39
CA GLY A 73 -13.51 -3.85 11.50
C GLY A 73 -14.15 -3.52 12.86
N ASN A 74 -15.44 -3.79 13.03
CA ASN A 74 -16.22 -3.33 14.18
C ASN A 74 -16.26 -4.33 15.34
N PHE A 75 -15.46 -5.41 15.31
CA PHE A 75 -15.38 -6.39 16.41
C PHE A 75 -15.18 -5.75 17.79
N ASN A 76 -14.41 -4.66 17.86
CA ASN A 76 -14.14 -3.90 19.10
C ASN A 76 -15.08 -2.69 19.32
N GLY A 77 -16.13 -2.53 18.51
CA GLY A 77 -17.02 -1.35 18.55
C GLY A 77 -16.41 -0.07 17.99
N LEU A 78 -15.34 -0.18 17.19
CA LEU A 78 -14.56 0.96 16.66
C LEU A 78 -14.76 1.19 15.15
N GLY A 79 -15.77 0.57 14.53
CA GLY A 79 -15.94 0.56 13.08
C GLY A 79 -16.02 1.95 12.44
N ASP A 80 -16.73 2.90 13.08
CA ASP A 80 -16.85 4.27 12.57
C ASP A 80 -15.54 5.05 12.59
N ILE A 81 -14.65 4.74 13.53
CA ILE A 81 -13.32 5.35 13.62
C ILE A 81 -12.44 4.73 12.54
N ARG A 82 -12.41 3.40 12.45
CA ARG A 82 -11.61 2.64 11.49
C ARG A 82 -11.97 2.92 10.03
N LYS A 83 -13.27 3.10 9.73
CA LYS A 83 -13.73 3.59 8.42
C LYS A 83 -13.04 4.88 8.03
N LYS A 84 -13.02 5.87 8.94
CA LYS A 84 -12.42 7.19 8.69
C LYS A 84 -10.90 7.09 8.55
N GLU A 85 -10.25 6.25 9.35
CA GLU A 85 -8.81 6.01 9.28
C GLU A 85 -8.42 5.45 7.90
N LEU A 86 -9.12 4.42 7.42
CA LEU A 86 -8.92 3.85 6.08
C LEU A 86 -9.14 4.88 4.97
N GLU A 87 -10.26 5.65 5.02
CA GLU A 87 -10.53 6.71 4.04
C GLU A 87 -9.40 7.74 4.02
N GLN A 88 -8.97 8.23 5.19
CA GLN A 88 -7.90 9.22 5.31
C GLN A 88 -6.56 8.68 4.79
N ASN A 89 -6.22 7.42 5.11
CA ASN A 89 -5.00 6.79 4.64
C ASN A 89 -5.02 6.64 3.09
N CYS A 90 -6.13 6.16 2.53
CA CYS A 90 -6.30 6.08 1.08
C CYS A 90 -6.24 7.46 0.40
N PHE A 91 -6.86 8.50 0.98
CA PHE A 91 -6.79 9.85 0.43
C PHE A 91 -5.36 10.41 0.47
N ALA A 92 -4.61 10.16 1.55
CA ALA A 92 -3.20 10.52 1.64
C ALA A 92 -2.35 9.80 0.58
N MET A 93 -2.72 8.57 0.22
CA MET A 93 -2.09 7.83 -0.88
C MET A 93 -2.54 8.30 -2.27
N GLY A 94 -3.55 9.20 -2.37
CA GLY A 94 -4.06 9.79 -3.61
C GLY A 94 -5.22 9.02 -4.25
N PHE A 95 -6.01 8.29 -3.47
CA PHE A 95 -7.30 7.76 -3.93
C PHE A 95 -8.36 8.86 -3.93
N ALA A 96 -9.28 8.79 -4.88
CA ALA A 96 -10.52 9.56 -4.85
C ALA A 96 -11.58 8.86 -4.00
N LYS A 97 -12.61 9.61 -3.57
CA LYS A 97 -13.68 9.09 -2.70
C LYS A 97 -14.43 7.89 -3.30
N ASP A 98 -14.69 7.90 -4.61
CA ASP A 98 -15.37 6.82 -5.34
C ASP A 98 -14.47 5.59 -5.60
N GLN A 99 -13.18 5.69 -5.28
CA GLN A 99 -12.19 4.61 -5.36
C GLN A 99 -12.00 3.89 -4.02
N VAL A 100 -12.64 4.35 -2.94
CA VAL A 100 -12.63 3.71 -1.62
C VAL A 100 -14.05 3.29 -1.29
N ILE A 101 -14.28 1.99 -1.21
CA ILE A 101 -15.60 1.43 -0.90
C ILE A 101 -15.45 0.61 0.36
N ILE A 102 -16.28 0.91 1.36
CA ILE A 102 -16.32 0.16 2.62
C ILE A 102 -17.71 -0.43 2.74
N ILE A 103 -17.75 -1.75 2.89
CA ILE A 103 -18.98 -2.52 2.98
C ILE A 103 -19.25 -2.81 4.45
N ASP A 104 -20.52 -2.74 4.82
CA ASP A 104 -21.03 -3.07 6.14
C ASP A 104 -22.19 -4.05 5.97
N ASP A 105 -21.85 -5.26 5.51
CA ASP A 105 -22.82 -6.31 5.25
C ASP A 105 -22.99 -7.16 6.53
N PRO A 106 -24.22 -7.33 7.07
CA PRO A 106 -24.46 -8.19 8.21
C PRO A 106 -23.98 -9.64 8.04
N GLN A 107 -23.81 -10.13 6.81
CA GLN A 107 -23.32 -11.48 6.52
C GLN A 107 -21.79 -11.59 6.47
N LEU A 108 -21.07 -10.46 6.48
CA LEU A 108 -19.61 -10.38 6.38
C LEU A 108 -18.99 -9.65 7.59
N GLN A 109 -19.64 -9.75 8.76
CA GLN A 109 -19.14 -9.11 9.98
C GLN A 109 -17.85 -9.78 10.46
N ASP A 110 -16.98 -8.97 11.08
CA ASP A 110 -15.69 -9.40 11.60
C ASP A 110 -15.82 -9.95 13.03
N GLY A 111 -15.04 -10.99 13.33
CA GLY A 111 -14.93 -11.51 14.68
C GLY A 111 -14.67 -13.00 14.74
N MET A 112 -13.99 -13.44 15.80
CA MET A 112 -13.66 -14.86 16.00
C MET A 112 -14.89 -15.76 16.23
N LYS A 113 -16.07 -15.17 16.45
CA LYS A 113 -17.33 -15.87 16.70
C LYS A 113 -18.32 -15.74 15.54
N GLU A 114 -17.98 -14.96 14.53
CA GLU A 114 -18.83 -14.77 13.35
C GLU A 114 -18.57 -15.90 12.37
N GLU A 115 -19.63 -16.52 11.85
CA GLU A 115 -19.55 -17.53 10.81
C GLU A 115 -20.20 -16.98 9.54
N TRP A 116 -19.45 -17.00 8.43
CA TRP A 116 -19.96 -16.57 7.14
C TRP A 116 -20.66 -17.74 6.43
N PRO A 117 -21.81 -17.48 5.78
CA PRO A 117 -22.44 -18.49 4.94
C PRO A 117 -21.50 -18.89 3.77
N PRO A 118 -21.48 -20.17 3.38
CA PRO A 118 -20.62 -20.67 2.30
C PRO A 118 -21.02 -20.19 0.90
#